data_AF-A0A7S2KQG2-F1
#
_entry.id   AF-A0A7S2KQG2-F1
#
_cell.length_a   1.000
_cell.length_b   1.000
_cell.length_c   1.000
_cell.angle_alpha   90.00
_cell.angle_beta   90.00
_cell.angle_gamma   90.00
#
_symmetry.space_group_name_H-M   'P 1'
#
loop_
_entity.id
_entity.type
_entity.pdbx_description
1 polymer ?
#
loop_
_entity_poly.entity_id
_entity_poly.type
_entity_poly.pdbx_seq_one_letter_code
_entity_poly.pdbx_strand_id
1 'polypeptide(L)'
;IYIDNSGFNLRIAKWAKQQGFKNHYYISPQVWASRAGRVEKIKRDIDQMHVILPFEKEFYQKYNYEVNFVGHPLIDAIADRKQMDEAEFRKVYNLGEKPIIALLPGSRKQEITKMLSV
;
A
#
# COMPACT_ATOMS: atom_id res chain seq x y z
N ILE A 1 9.19 -11.67 10.13
CA ILE A 1 8.38 -10.44 9.87
C ILE A 1 8.28 -10.30 8.37
N TYR A 2 7.07 -10.10 7.83
CA TYR A 2 6.79 -9.97 6.40
C TYR A 2 6.45 -8.53 6.06
N ILE A 3 6.85 -8.06 4.88
CA ILE A 3 6.58 -6.69 4.42
C ILE A 3 6.03 -6.78 2.99
N ASP A 4 4.78 -6.32 2.81
CA ASP A 4 4.08 -6.30 1.51
C ASP A 4 4.21 -7.64 0.74
N ASN A 5 4.10 -7.66 -0.59
CA ASN A 5 4.27 -8.82 -1.47
C ASN A 5 3.51 -10.09 -1.04
N SER A 6 2.18 -9.95 -0.93
CA SER A 6 1.28 -11.03 -0.48
C SER A 6 1.32 -12.31 -1.31
N GLY A 7 1.79 -12.26 -2.56
CA GLY A 7 1.92 -13.43 -3.43
C GLY A 7 2.97 -14.41 -2.93
N PHE A 8 4.09 -13.88 -2.42
CA PHE A 8 5.18 -14.67 -1.86
C PHE A 8 5.00 -14.88 -0.35
N ASN A 9 4.83 -13.78 0.39
CA ASN A 9 4.91 -13.80 1.85
C ASN A 9 3.82 -14.64 2.53
N LEU A 10 2.60 -14.68 1.99
CA LEU A 10 1.54 -15.51 2.58
C LEU A 10 1.80 -17.03 2.42
N ARG A 11 2.57 -17.43 1.41
CA ARG A 11 2.98 -18.84 1.26
C ARG A 11 3.99 -19.23 2.34
N ILE A 12 4.96 -18.35 2.60
CA ILE A 12 5.96 -18.53 3.65
C ILE A 12 5.31 -18.48 5.02
N ALA A 13 4.39 -17.54 5.27
CA ALA A 13 3.68 -17.43 6.53
C ALA A 13 2.91 -18.71 6.88
N LYS A 14 2.20 -19.31 5.91
CA LYS A 14 1.53 -20.59 6.11
C LYS A 14 2.50 -21.70 6.54
N TRP A 15 3.64 -21.82 5.86
CA TRP A 15 4.67 -22.78 6.23
C TRP A 15 5.23 -22.49 7.64
N ALA A 16 5.58 -21.24 7.91
CA ALA A 16 6.18 -20.81 9.18
C ALA A 16 5.23 -21.06 10.36
N LYS A 17 3.91 -20.84 10.15
CA LYS A 17 2.87 -21.13 11.15
C LYS A 17 2.86 -22.61 11.55
N GLN A 18 3.02 -23.51 10.58
CA GLN A 18 3.09 -24.95 10.82
C GLN A 18 4.36 -25.37 11.58
N GLN A 19 5.43 -24.59 11.45
CA GLN A 19 6.68 -24.80 12.22
C GLN A 19 6.64 -24.16 13.61
N GLY A 20 5.54 -23.49 14.00
CA GLY A 20 5.40 -22.83 15.29
C GLY A 20 6.05 -21.45 15.40
N PHE A 21 6.49 -20.86 14.28
CA PHE A 21 7.00 -19.49 14.29
C PHE A 21 5.88 -18.46 14.46
N LYS A 22 6.22 -17.34 15.13
CA LYS A 22 5.34 -16.16 15.21
C LYS A 22 5.42 -15.33 13.94
N ASN A 23 4.27 -15.01 13.37
CA ASN A 23 4.11 -14.37 12.09
C ASN A 23 3.55 -12.94 12.23
N HIS A 24 4.42 -11.95 12.03
CA HIS A 24 4.04 -10.55 11.94
C HIS A 24 4.06 -10.09 10.48
N TYR A 25 3.02 -9.38 10.05
CA TYR A 25 2.89 -8.89 8.68
C TYR A 25 2.66 -7.38 8.67
N TYR A 26 3.51 -6.65 7.94
CA TYR A 26 3.43 -5.21 7.75
C TYR A 26 3.00 -4.85 6.33
N ILE A 27 2.12 -3.86 6.20
CA ILE A 27 1.43 -3.46 4.97
C ILE A 27 0.53 -4.60 4.48
N SER A 28 -0.72 -4.56 4.95
CA SER A 28 -1.71 -5.59 4.68
C SER A 28 -1.95 -5.78 3.17
N PRO A 29 -2.16 -7.02 2.71
CA PRO A 29 -2.68 -7.24 1.36
C PRO A 29 -4.02 -6.52 1.17
N GLN A 30 -4.24 -5.89 0.01
CA GLN A 30 -5.48 -5.18 -0.34
C GLN A 30 -6.65 -6.14 -0.66
N VAL A 31 -6.93 -7.10 0.22
CA VAL A 31 -8.01 -8.08 0.06
C VAL A 31 -9.40 -7.45 0.07
N TRP A 32 -9.53 -6.28 0.69
CA TRP A 32 -10.74 -5.45 0.66
C TRP A 32 -11.14 -5.02 -0.76
N ALA A 33 -10.19 -4.90 -1.69
CA ALA A 33 -10.45 -4.39 -3.04
C ALA A 33 -10.96 -5.47 -4.02
N SER A 34 -10.69 -6.75 -3.77
CA SER A 34 -10.96 -7.79 -4.78
C SER A 34 -11.15 -9.22 -4.27
N ARG A 35 -10.74 -9.54 -3.04
CA ARG A 35 -10.57 -10.94 -2.57
C ARG A 35 -10.86 -11.10 -1.09
N ALA A 36 -12.00 -10.57 -0.63
CA ALA A 36 -12.32 -10.49 0.80
C ALA A 36 -12.35 -11.86 1.50
N GLY A 37 -12.73 -12.95 0.80
CA GLY A 37 -12.68 -14.32 1.33
C GLY A 37 -11.27 -14.84 1.69
N ARG A 38 -10.19 -14.13 1.32
CA ARG A 38 -8.83 -14.48 1.76
C ARG A 38 -8.55 -14.13 3.22
N VAL A 39 -9.38 -13.31 3.85
CA VAL A 39 -9.16 -12.87 5.25
C VAL A 39 -9.06 -14.07 6.19
N GLU A 40 -9.88 -15.11 6.03
CA GLU A 40 -9.82 -16.30 6.88
C GLU A 40 -8.45 -17.01 6.82
N LYS A 41 -7.85 -17.09 5.63
CA LYS A 41 -6.51 -17.69 5.45
C LYS A 41 -5.44 -16.81 6.08
N ILE A 42 -5.56 -15.49 5.92
CA ILE A 42 -4.63 -14.53 6.51
C ILE A 42 -4.70 -14.60 8.03
N LYS A 43 -5.90 -14.56 8.61
CA LYS A 43 -6.15 -14.65 10.06
C LYS A 43 -5.60 -15.94 10.66
N ARG A 44 -5.70 -17.07 9.94
CA ARG A 44 -5.12 -18.35 10.38
C ARG A 44 -3.58 -18.31 10.42
N ASP A 45 -2.96 -17.70 9.40
CA ASP A 45 -1.51 -17.80 9.17
C ASP A 45 -0.72 -16.65 9.81
N ILE A 46 -1.34 -15.49 10.06
CA ILE A 46 -0.71 -14.28 10.59
C ILE A 46 -1.18 -14.03 12.01
N ASP A 47 -0.22 -13.90 12.93
CA ASP A 47 -0.51 -13.65 14.35
C ASP A 47 -0.75 -12.17 14.63
N GLN A 48 -0.01 -11.29 13.94
CA GLN A 48 -0.07 -9.84 14.14
C GLN A 48 -0.03 -9.14 12.78
N MET A 49 -1.14 -8.50 12.42
CA MET A 49 -1.25 -7.67 11.22
C MET A 49 -1.05 -6.20 11.56
N HIS A 50 -0.20 -5.52 10.80
CA HIS A 50 0.10 -4.09 10.93
C HIS A 50 -0.36 -3.38 9.65
N VAL A 51 -1.50 -2.70 9.75
CA VAL A 51 -2.19 -2.01 8.66
C VAL A 51 -1.78 -0.54 8.61
N ILE A 52 -1.76 0.03 7.40
CA ILE A 52 -1.29 1.41 7.17
C ILE A 52 -2.40 2.35 6.73
N LEU A 53 -3.58 1.82 6.41
CA LEU A 53 -4.76 2.62 6.09
C LEU A 53 -5.79 2.49 7.23
N PRO A 54 -6.38 3.60 7.69
CA PRO A 54 -7.25 3.60 8.88
C PRO A 54 -8.48 2.69 8.71
N PHE A 55 -9.08 2.67 7.52
CA PHE A 55 -10.26 1.85 7.22
C PHE A 55 -9.98 0.33 7.22
N GLU A 56 -8.72 -0.10 7.10
CA GLU A 56 -8.40 -1.53 7.10
C GLU A 56 -8.74 -2.18 8.43
N LYS A 57 -8.65 -1.42 9.54
CA LYS A 57 -9.05 -1.91 10.86
C LYS A 57 -10.54 -2.27 10.90
N GLU A 58 -11.40 -1.37 10.41
CA GLU A 58 -12.84 -1.60 10.31
C GLU A 58 -13.17 -2.75 9.34
N PHE A 59 -12.43 -2.88 8.25
CA PHE A 59 -12.57 -3.99 7.33
C PHE A 59 -12.29 -5.33 8.00
N TYR A 60 -11.18 -5.47 8.73
CA TYR A 60 -10.80 -6.73 9.38
C TYR A 60 -11.67 -7.07 10.60
N GLN A 61 -12.23 -6.07 11.28
CA GLN A 61 -13.20 -6.27 12.37
C GLN A 61 -14.43 -7.08 11.92
N LYS A 62 -14.89 -6.92 10.68
CA LYS A 62 -16.00 -7.70 10.09
C LYS A 62 -15.73 -9.21 10.06
N TYR A 63 -14.46 -9.61 10.16
CA TYR A 63 -14.00 -11.01 10.18
C TYR A 63 -13.51 -11.45 11.56
N ASN A 64 -13.83 -10.67 12.60
CA ASN A 64 -13.35 -10.87 13.97
C ASN A 64 -11.82 -11.02 14.01
N TYR A 65 -11.09 -10.25 13.21
CA TYR A 65 -9.64 -10.26 13.16
C TYR A 65 -9.11 -8.92 13.64
N GLU A 66 -8.50 -8.92 14.83
CA GLU A 66 -7.89 -7.73 15.40
C GLU A 66 -6.56 -7.42 14.68
N VAL A 67 -6.40 -6.16 14.26
CA VAL A 67 -5.23 -5.67 13.53
C VAL A 67 -4.77 -4.33 14.11
N ASN A 68 -3.47 -4.07 13.98
CA ASN A 68 -2.82 -2.88 14.50
C ASN A 68 -2.71 -1.82 13.41
N PHE A 69 -3.34 -0.66 13.57
CA PHE A 69 -3.08 0.49 12.70
C PHE A 69 -1.82 1.20 13.19
N VAL A 70 -0.82 1.32 12.32
CA VAL A 70 0.53 1.81 12.69
C VAL A 70 0.94 3.10 11.97
N GLY A 71 -0.02 3.78 11.33
CA GLY A 71 0.25 4.97 10.52
C GLY A 71 0.69 4.63 9.10
N HIS A 72 0.73 5.67 8.25
CA HIS A 72 1.06 5.52 6.84
C HIS A 72 2.45 6.12 6.56
N PRO A 73 3.46 5.33 6.16
CA PRO A 73 4.83 5.80 6.02
C PRO A 73 4.99 6.96 5.02
N LEU A 74 4.20 6.97 3.93
CA LEU A 74 4.17 8.11 3.01
C LEU A 74 3.60 9.40 3.61
N ILE A 75 2.64 9.36 4.54
CA ILE A 75 2.12 10.59 5.15
C ILE A 75 3.22 11.26 5.96
N ASP A 76 3.96 10.46 6.75
CA ASP A 76 5.11 10.95 7.51
C ASP A 76 6.18 11.53 6.57
N ALA A 77 6.51 10.81 5.49
CA ALA A 77 7.49 11.27 4.51
C ALA A 77 7.07 12.54 3.73
N ILE A 78 5.76 12.80 3.59
CA ILE A 78 5.24 14.03 2.97
C ILE A 78 5.29 15.20 3.96
N ALA A 79 5.02 14.96 5.25
CA ALA A 79 5.05 15.98 6.28
C ALA A 79 6.44 16.64 6.40
N ASP A 80 7.50 15.85 6.22
CA ASP A 80 8.88 16.33 6.30
C ASP A 80 9.39 16.97 5.00
N ARG A 81 8.61 16.97 3.91
CA ARG A 81 9.03 17.61 2.66
C ARG A 81 8.89 19.12 2.77
N LYS A 82 9.96 19.82 2.41
CA LYS A 82 9.90 21.25 2.11
C LYS A 82 8.88 21.47 0.99
N GLN A 83 7.80 22.17 1.32
CA GLN A 83 6.80 22.57 0.34
C GLN A 83 7.46 23.51 -0.67
N MET A 84 7.23 23.26 -1.96
CA MET A 84 7.66 24.13 -3.04
C MET A 84 6.48 25.00 -3.45
N ASP A 85 6.70 26.30 -3.52
CA ASP A 85 5.71 27.24 -4.02
C ASP A 85 5.52 27.08 -5.53
N GLU A 86 4.32 27.38 -6.03
CA GLU A 86 4.00 27.27 -7.46
C GLU A 86 4.90 28.14 -8.33
N ALA A 87 5.18 29.39 -7.93
CA ALA A 87 6.03 30.30 -8.70
C ALA A 87 7.49 29.81 -8.73
N GLU A 88 7.97 29.24 -7.61
CA GLU A 88 9.29 28.59 -7.56
C GLU A 88 9.34 27.36 -8.48
N PHE A 89 8.31 26.50 -8.43
CA PHE A 89 8.20 25.33 -9.30
C PHE A 89 8.21 25.72 -10.78
N ARG A 90 7.41 26.71 -11.18
CA ARG A 90 7.37 27.22 -12.56
C ARG A 90 8.73 27.74 -13.00
N LYS A 91 9.43 28.49 -12.15
CA LYS A 91 10.77 29.01 -12.44
C LYS A 91 11.82 27.90 -12.58
N VAL A 92 11.81 26.91 -11.69
CA VAL A 92 12.76 25.78 -11.73
C VAL A 92 12.60 24.93 -13.00
N TYR A 93 11.36 24.75 -13.46
CA TYR A 93 11.04 23.90 -14.62
C TYR A 93 10.76 24.69 -15.91
N ASN A 94 11.03 26.00 -15.95
CA ASN A 94 10.77 26.89 -17.09
C ASN A 94 9.35 26.78 -17.67
N LEU A 95 8.35 26.71 -16.79
CA LEU A 95 6.95 26.65 -17.16
C LEU A 95 6.38 28.07 -17.27
N GLY A 96 5.57 28.33 -18.30
CA GLY A 96 4.86 29.60 -18.46
C GLY A 96 3.59 29.68 -17.59
N GLU A 97 2.75 30.69 -17.80
CA GLU A 97 1.55 30.97 -16.97
C GLU A 97 0.33 30.09 -17.25
N LYS A 98 0.42 29.16 -18.21
CA LYS A 98 -0.72 28.28 -18.55
C LYS A 98 -1.00 27.28 -17.40
N PRO A 99 -2.24 26.75 -17.31
CA PRO A 99 -2.54 25.67 -16.37
C PRO A 99 -1.60 24.47 -16.55
N ILE A 100 -1.12 23.93 -15.44
CA ILE A 100 -0.23 22.76 -15.43
C ILE A 100 -1.10 21.49 -15.32
N ILE A 101 -0.86 20.51 -16.18
CA ILE A 101 -1.51 19.20 -16.13
C ILE A 101 -0.45 18.14 -15.84
N ALA A 102 -0.64 17.38 -14.77
CA ALA A 102 0.20 16.21 -14.46
C ALA A 102 -0.37 14.96 -15.13
N LEU A 103 0.41 14.32 -15.99
CA LEU A 103 0.06 13.04 -16.63
C LEU A 103 0.78 11.89 -15.90
N LEU A 104 0.01 10.99 -15.30
CA LEU A 104 0.50 9.84 -14.54
C LEU A 104 -0.01 8.53 -15.16
N PRO A 105 0.51 8.12 -16.34
CA PRO A 105 -0.02 7.01 -17.14
C PRO A 105 0.27 5.60 -16.58
N GLY A 106 0.72 5.51 -15.33
CA GLY A 106 1.15 4.28 -14.68
C GLY A 106 2.66 4.08 -14.72
N SER A 107 3.14 3.14 -13.89
CA SER A 107 4.57 2.85 -13.74
C SER A 107 5.07 1.76 -14.67
N ARG A 108 4.16 0.96 -15.26
CA ARG A 108 4.51 -0.17 -16.12
C ARG A 108 4.51 0.26 -17.58
N LYS A 109 5.60 -0.01 -18.31
CA LYS A 109 5.70 0.29 -19.76
C LYS A 109 4.48 -0.20 -20.56
N GLN A 110 3.97 -1.39 -20.26
CA GLN A 110 2.80 -1.95 -20.94
C GLN A 110 1.51 -1.16 -20.68
N GLU A 111 1.33 -0.61 -19.47
CA GLU A 111 0.21 0.27 -19.14
C GLU A 111 0.34 1.59 -19.90
N ILE A 112 1.54 2.18 -19.89
CA ILE A 112 1.86 3.42 -20.60
C ILE A 112 1.58 3.28 -22.10
N THR A 113 2.11 2.23 -22.75
CA THR A 113 1.89 1.99 -24.19
C THR A 113 0.41 1.82 -24.54
N LYS A 114 -0.39 1.19 -23.68
CA LYS A 114 -1.83 1.04 -23.92
C LYS A 114 -2.61 2.34 -23.70
N MET A 115 -2.34 3.04 -22.60
CA MET A 115 -3.11 4.21 -22.18
C MET A 115 -2.74 5.48 -22.95
N LEU A 116 -1.49 5.59 -23.41
CA LEU A 116 -0.98 6.70 -24.21
C LEU A 116 -0.67 6.26 -25.64
N SER A 117 -1.50 5.37 -26.20
CA SER A 117 -1.40 4.99 -27.61
C SER A 117 -1.56 6.26 -28.47
N VAL A 118 -0.44 6.80 -28.94
CA VAL A 118 -0.36 7.80 -30.01
C VAL A 118 0.05 7.08 -31.28
#